data_AF-A0A2I0DT50-F1
#
_entry.id   AF-A0A2I0DT50-F1
#
_cell.length_a   1.000
_cell.length_b   1.000
_cell.length_c   1.000
_cell.angle_alpha   90.00
_cell.angle_beta   90.00
_cell.angle_gamma   90.00
#
_symmetry.space_group_name_H-M   'P 1'
#
loop_
_entity.id
_entity.type
_entity.pdbx_description
1 polymer ?
#
loop_
_entity_poly.entity_id
_entity_poly.type
_entity_poly.pdbx_seq_one_letter_code
_entity_poly.pdbx_strand_id
1 'polypeptide(L)'
;MKKDVVIIVLLVLIMLFKLIDIMADLQLNIPAWHIMQESILVLLTVIGTVYLSYDLIRRSRQVKSLALRLAQADKQIDNMSSQMRSARKDYSQAVISQFDTWGFTKSEQQVAYLLLKGLSFKEIAEVRQTKEKTVRQQASSVYGKAEVDGRHTFCAWFMEDFIQEHNEDLAASAANQAA
;
A
#
# COMPACT_ATOMS: atom_id res chain seq x y z
N MET A 1 10.77 -17.50 -15.54
CA MET A 1 9.96 -18.72 -15.49
C MET A 1 9.80 -19.37 -16.86
N LYS A 2 9.12 -18.77 -17.86
CA LYS A 2 8.92 -19.42 -19.18
C LYS A 2 10.22 -19.70 -19.95
N LYS A 3 11.17 -18.76 -19.96
CA LYS A 3 12.48 -18.91 -20.65
C LYS A 3 13.35 -20.00 -20.03
N ASP A 4 13.29 -20.15 -18.71
CA ASP A 4 14.12 -21.09 -17.96
C ASP A 4 13.62 -22.54 -18.12
N VAL A 5 12.30 -22.72 -18.16
CA VAL A 5 11.67 -24.01 -18.48
C VAL A 5 12.03 -24.44 -19.91
N VAL A 6 12.08 -23.50 -20.87
CA VAL A 6 12.49 -23.79 -22.25
C VAL A 6 13.94 -24.29 -22.30
N ILE A 7 14.85 -23.71 -21.51
CA ILE A 7 16.25 -24.15 -21.45
C ILE A 7 16.37 -25.56 -20.85
N ILE A 8 15.62 -25.87 -19.78
CA ILE A 8 15.61 -27.21 -19.18
C ILE A 8 15.06 -28.25 -20.15
N VAL A 9 13.94 -27.94 -20.83
CA VAL A 9 13.35 -28.83 -21.85
C VAL A 9 14.33 -29.07 -22.99
N LEU A 10 15.04 -28.02 -23.44
CA LEU A 10 16.04 -28.12 -24.49
C LEU A 10 17.23 -29.00 -24.06
N LEU A 11 17.70 -28.87 -22.81
CA LEU A 11 18.77 -29.72 -22.27
C LEU A 11 18.36 -31.18 -22.13
N VAL A 12 17.14 -31.47 -21.67
CA VAL A 12 16.60 -32.83 -21.60
C VAL A 12 16.47 -33.44 -23.00
N LEU A 13 16.07 -32.64 -23.98
CA LEU A 13 15.96 -33.08 -25.37
C LEU A 13 17.34 -33.41 -25.96
N ILE A 14 18.37 -32.59 -25.71
CA ILE A 14 19.76 -32.89 -26.11
C ILE A 14 20.27 -34.16 -25.41
N MET A 15 19.94 -34.37 -24.14
CA MET A 15 20.31 -35.58 -23.39
C MET A 15 19.69 -36.84 -24.02
N LEU A 16 18.42 -36.78 -24.46
CA LEU A 16 17.75 -37.88 -25.15
C LEU A 16 18.41 -38.20 -26.50
N PHE A 17 18.71 -37.18 -27.31
CA PHE A 17 19.42 -37.38 -28.58
C PHE A 17 20.78 -38.05 -28.38
N LYS A 18 21.52 -37.66 -27.34
CA LYS A 18 22.81 -38.27 -27.01
C LYS A 18 22.73 -39.74 -26.58
N LEU A 19 21.67 -40.12 -25.86
CA LEU A 19 21.45 -41.53 -25.50
C LEU A 19 21.14 -42.41 -26.72
N ILE A 20 20.42 -41.84 -27.70
CA ILE A 20 20.09 -42.54 -28.94
C ILE A 20 21.35 -42.75 -29.79
N ASP A 21 22.21 -41.73 -29.93
CA ASP A 21 23.53 -41.86 -30.60
C ASP A 21 24.36 -42.98 -29.97
N ILE A 22 24.51 -42.99 -28.64
CA ILE A 22 25.30 -44.01 -27.92
C ILE A 22 24.75 -45.43 -28.18
N MET A 23 23.42 -45.60 -28.21
CA MET A 23 22.81 -46.89 -28.51
C MET A 23 23.01 -47.33 -29.97
N ALA A 24 22.94 -46.40 -30.91
CA ALA A 24 23.19 -46.67 -32.32
C ALA A 24 24.65 -47.07 -32.56
N ASP A 25 25.59 -46.36 -31.94
CA ASP A 25 27.04 -46.60 -32.08
C ASP A 25 27.47 -47.95 -31.49
N LEU A 26 26.82 -48.39 -30.41
CA LEU A 26 27.00 -49.74 -29.83
C LEU A 26 26.54 -50.86 -30.77
N GLN A 27 25.51 -50.63 -31.59
CA GLN A 27 25.04 -51.60 -32.59
C GLN A 27 25.93 -51.63 -33.85
N LEU A 28 26.55 -50.49 -34.19
CA LEU A 28 27.38 -50.31 -35.38
C LEU A 28 28.88 -50.61 -35.16
N ASN A 29 29.27 -51.00 -33.94
CA ASN A 29 30.64 -51.42 -33.58
C ASN A 29 31.72 -50.35 -33.93
N ILE A 30 31.37 -49.08 -33.75
CA ILE A 30 32.18 -47.89 -34.08
C ILE A 30 33.36 -47.75 -33.09
N PRO A 31 34.53 -47.24 -33.52
CA PRO A 31 35.73 -47.13 -32.69
C PRO A 31 35.51 -46.45 -31.33
N ALA A 32 36.12 -47.02 -30.28
CA ALA A 32 35.96 -46.63 -28.88
C ALA A 32 36.29 -45.16 -28.55
N TRP A 33 37.01 -44.46 -29.43
CA TRP A 33 37.31 -43.03 -29.28
C TRP A 33 36.04 -42.16 -29.33
N HIS A 34 35.05 -42.52 -30.15
CA HIS A 34 33.77 -41.79 -30.23
C HIS A 34 32.97 -41.92 -28.92
N ILE A 35 32.87 -43.13 -28.39
CA ILE A 35 32.16 -43.44 -27.12
C ILE A 35 32.73 -42.63 -25.95
N MET A 36 34.06 -42.41 -25.92
CA MET A 36 34.71 -41.61 -24.88
C MET A 36 34.34 -40.13 -24.97
N GLN A 37 34.28 -39.56 -26.19
CA GLN A 37 33.87 -38.17 -26.40
C GLN A 37 32.40 -37.95 -26.04
N GLU A 38 31.53 -38.90 -26.38
CA GLU A 38 30.10 -38.81 -26.06
C GLU A 38 29.82 -38.92 -24.55
N SER A 39 30.54 -39.79 -23.85
CA SER A 39 30.43 -39.93 -22.41
C SER A 39 30.83 -38.65 -21.68
N ILE A 40 31.89 -37.98 -22.12
CA ILE A 40 32.32 -36.69 -21.57
C ILE A 40 31.25 -35.61 -21.79
N LEU A 41 30.65 -35.56 -22.99
CA LEU A 41 29.62 -34.59 -23.32
C LEU A 41 28.34 -34.79 -22.49
N VAL A 42 27.93 -36.04 -22.27
CA VAL A 42 26.78 -36.39 -21.41
C VAL A 42 27.03 -35.97 -19.97
N LEU A 43 28.24 -36.19 -19.45
CA LEU A 43 28.61 -35.80 -18.09
C LEU A 43 28.54 -34.26 -17.91
N LEU A 44 29.03 -33.51 -18.89
CA LEU A 44 29.01 -32.04 -18.90
C LEU A 44 27.58 -31.48 -18.94
N THR A 45 26.68 -32.10 -19.71
CA THR A 45 25.27 -31.69 -19.80
C THR A 45 24.49 -32.02 -18.53
N VAL A 46 24.75 -33.16 -17.89
CA VAL A 46 24.15 -33.50 -16.59
C VAL A 46 24.56 -32.48 -15.52
N ILE A 47 25.85 -32.15 -15.43
CA ILE A 47 26.37 -31.16 -14.48
C ILE A 47 25.74 -29.77 -14.73
N GLY A 48 25.68 -29.33 -15.99
CA GLY A 48 25.06 -28.05 -16.36
C GLY A 48 23.58 -27.98 -15.99
N THR A 49 22.84 -29.08 -16.20
CA THR A 49 21.41 -29.17 -15.88
C THR A 49 21.16 -29.12 -14.38
N VAL A 50 21.95 -29.83 -13.58
CA VAL A 50 21.84 -29.83 -12.11
C VAL A 50 22.19 -28.47 -11.53
N TYR A 51 23.27 -27.84 -12.00
CA TYR A 51 23.71 -26.51 -11.54
C TYR A 51 22.64 -25.43 -11.80
N LEU A 52 22.10 -25.38 -13.03
CA LEU A 52 21.06 -24.42 -13.38
C LEU A 52 19.76 -24.68 -12.61
N SER A 53 19.38 -25.94 -12.43
CA SER A 53 18.19 -26.29 -11.65
C SER A 53 18.32 -25.82 -10.20
N TYR A 54 19.48 -25.99 -9.59
CA TYR A 54 19.74 -25.56 -8.21
C TYR A 54 19.73 -24.03 -8.06
N ASP A 55 20.35 -23.32 -9.01
CA ASP A 55 20.39 -21.86 -9.03
C ASP A 55 18.98 -21.25 -9.20
N LEU A 56 18.14 -21.84 -10.06
CA LEU A 56 16.77 -21.39 -10.29
C LEU A 56 15.87 -21.56 -9.05
N ILE A 57 16.00 -22.69 -8.34
CA ILE A 57 15.25 -22.93 -7.10
C ILE A 57 15.66 -21.91 -6.02
N ARG A 58 16.95 -21.57 -5.95
CA ARG A 58 17.47 -20.57 -4.99
C ARG A 58 16.96 -19.16 -5.30
N ARG A 59 16.96 -18.75 -6.58
CA ARG A 59 16.45 -17.44 -7.03
C ARG A 59 14.93 -17.29 -6.85
N SER A 60 14.17 -18.36 -7.07
CA SER A 60 12.71 -18.34 -6.95
C SER A 60 12.22 -18.06 -5.52
N ARG A 61 12.98 -18.48 -4.50
CA ARG A 61 12.67 -18.20 -3.09
C ARG A 61 12.82 -16.73 -2.71
N GLN A 62 13.80 -16.04 -3.28
CA GLN A 62 14.05 -14.62 -3.00
C GLN A 62 12.93 -13.74 -3.56
N VAL A 63 12.46 -14.01 -4.79
CA VAL A 63 11.36 -13.26 -5.41
C VAL A 63 10.04 -13.45 -4.67
N LYS A 64 9.73 -14.67 -4.19
CA LYS A 64 8.54 -14.92 -3.39
C LYS A 64 8.56 -14.19 -2.04
N SER A 65 9.72 -14.13 -1.39
CA SER A 65 9.84 -13.40 -0.12
C SER A 65 9.68 -11.89 -0.28
N LEU A 66 10.12 -11.31 -1.41
CA LEU A 66 9.92 -9.90 -1.71
C LEU A 66 8.46 -9.58 -2.03
N ALA A 67 7.79 -10.42 -2.81
CA ALA A 67 6.36 -10.26 -3.11
C ALA A 67 5.48 -10.35 -1.86
N LEU A 68 5.80 -11.28 -0.94
CA LEU A 68 5.10 -11.40 0.34
C LEU A 68 5.31 -10.17 1.24
N ARG A 69 6.52 -9.60 1.26
CA ARG A 69 6.81 -8.37 2.01
C ARG A 69 6.06 -7.16 1.46
N LEU A 70 5.99 -7.02 0.14
CA LEU A 70 5.19 -5.95 -0.49
C LEU A 70 3.70 -6.09 -0.18
N ALA A 71 3.15 -7.30 -0.30
CA ALA A 71 1.75 -7.55 0.02
C ALA A 71 1.40 -7.33 1.51
N GLN A 72 2.36 -7.53 2.42
CA GLN A 72 2.18 -7.24 3.85
C GLN A 72 2.26 -5.73 4.14
N ALA A 73 3.16 -5.00 3.47
CA ALA A 73 3.26 -3.55 3.61
C ALA A 73 2.00 -2.83 3.08
N ASP A 74 1.48 -3.24 1.93
CA ASP A 74 0.24 -2.67 1.36
C ASP A 74 -0.96 -2.90 2.28
N LYS A 75 -1.08 -4.10 2.87
CA LYS A 75 -2.16 -4.40 3.83
C LYS A 75 -2.08 -3.59 5.12
N GLN A 76 -0.88 -3.26 5.59
CA GLN A 76 -0.72 -2.40 6.77
C GLN A 76 -1.14 -0.97 6.49
N ILE A 77 -0.81 -0.44 5.29
CA ILE A 77 -1.24 0.89 4.86
C ILE A 77 -2.77 0.94 4.72
N ASP A 78 -3.40 -0.07 4.11
CA ASP A 78 -4.85 -0.12 3.95
C ASP A 78 -5.58 -0.22 5.29
N ASN A 79 -5.11 -1.07 6.21
CA ASN A 79 -5.75 -1.20 7.53
C ASN A 79 -5.59 0.07 8.38
N MET A 80 -4.41 0.69 8.40
CA MET A 80 -4.22 2.00 9.05
C MET A 80 -5.12 3.06 8.41
N SER A 81 -5.25 3.05 7.08
CA SER A 81 -6.14 3.98 6.38
C SER A 81 -7.61 3.74 6.74
N SER A 82 -8.04 2.49 6.96
CA SER A 82 -9.44 2.17 7.27
C SER A 82 -9.85 2.61 8.67
N GLN A 83 -9.00 2.38 9.68
CA GLN A 83 -9.24 2.81 11.05
C GLN A 83 -9.16 4.34 11.17
N MET A 84 -8.14 4.96 10.56
CA MET A 84 -8.06 6.42 10.49
C MET A 84 -9.21 7.05 9.70
N ARG A 85 -9.72 6.37 8.66
CA ARG A 85 -10.84 6.87 7.86
C ARG A 85 -12.18 6.73 8.58
N SER A 86 -12.37 5.70 9.40
CA SER A 86 -13.55 5.59 10.26
C SER A 86 -13.56 6.70 11.31
N ALA A 87 -12.47 6.84 12.09
CA ALA A 87 -12.35 7.91 13.08
C ALA A 87 -12.51 9.31 12.45
N ARG A 88 -11.93 9.54 11.27
CA ARG A 88 -12.09 10.81 10.54
C ARG A 88 -13.52 11.04 10.03
N LYS A 89 -14.26 9.97 9.69
CA LYS A 89 -15.64 10.08 9.21
C LYS A 89 -16.58 10.41 10.37
N ASP A 90 -16.38 9.78 11.52
CA ASP A 90 -17.17 10.01 12.73
C ASP A 90 -16.99 11.46 13.21
N TYR A 91 -15.75 11.94 13.27
CA TYR A 91 -15.45 13.35 13.54
C TYR A 91 -16.08 14.31 12.52
N SER A 92 -15.96 14.02 11.22
CA SER A 92 -16.56 14.87 10.19
C SER A 92 -18.09 14.95 10.31
N GLN A 93 -18.73 13.89 10.79
CA GLN A 93 -20.18 13.85 11.01
C GLN A 93 -20.56 14.65 12.27
N ALA A 94 -19.79 14.56 13.34
CA ALA A 94 -19.97 15.36 14.55
C ALA A 94 -19.87 16.88 14.25
N VAL A 95 -18.87 17.29 13.46
CA VAL A 95 -18.71 18.69 13.02
C VAL A 95 -19.93 19.19 12.25
N ILE A 96 -20.45 18.39 11.31
CA ILE A 96 -21.65 18.76 10.53
C ILE A 96 -22.87 18.88 11.44
N SER A 97 -23.05 17.95 12.38
CA SER A 97 -24.14 18.01 13.36
C SER A 97 -24.08 19.29 14.18
N GLN A 98 -22.88 19.71 14.60
CA GLN A 98 -22.73 20.96 15.36
C GLN A 98 -23.04 22.20 14.50
N PHE A 99 -22.67 22.19 13.23
CA PHE A 99 -23.02 23.27 12.31
C PHE A 99 -24.54 23.40 12.10
N ASP A 100 -25.26 22.28 12.11
CA ASP A 100 -26.72 22.27 12.06
C ASP A 100 -27.31 22.81 13.38
N THR A 101 -26.74 22.46 14.54
CA THR A 101 -27.13 23.01 15.85
C THR A 101 -27.00 24.53 15.91
N TRP A 102 -25.92 25.10 15.37
CA TRP A 102 -25.74 26.55 15.28
C TRP A 102 -26.53 27.21 14.13
N GLY A 103 -27.29 26.44 13.35
CA GLY A 103 -28.15 26.98 12.29
C GLY A 103 -27.35 27.63 11.14
N PHE A 104 -26.21 27.04 10.77
CA PHE A 104 -25.44 27.52 9.64
C PHE A 104 -26.15 27.21 8.33
N THR A 105 -26.21 28.20 7.44
CA THR A 105 -26.65 27.99 6.05
C THR A 105 -25.61 27.18 5.29
N LYS A 106 -26.00 26.52 4.19
CA LYS A 106 -25.06 25.74 3.35
C LYS A 106 -23.80 26.54 2.94
N SER A 107 -23.95 27.84 2.71
CA SER A 107 -22.83 28.73 2.39
C SER A 107 -21.92 28.99 3.58
N GLU A 108 -22.49 29.16 4.78
CA GLU A 108 -21.73 29.35 6.03
C GLU A 108 -21.02 28.06 6.45
N GLN A 109 -21.68 26.90 6.34
CA GLN A 109 -21.07 25.58 6.62
C GLN A 109 -19.82 25.35 5.77
N GLN A 110 -19.86 25.71 4.48
CA GLN A 110 -18.69 25.62 3.60
C GLN A 110 -17.55 26.51 4.08
N VAL A 111 -17.82 27.75 4.49
CA VAL A 111 -16.80 28.67 5.00
C VAL A 111 -16.25 28.16 6.33
N ALA A 112 -17.12 27.78 7.27
CA ALA A 112 -16.77 27.21 8.57
C ALA A 112 -15.86 25.98 8.43
N TYR A 113 -16.21 25.04 7.55
CA TYR A 113 -15.39 23.85 7.30
C TYR A 113 -14.00 24.18 6.75
N LEU A 114 -13.91 25.15 5.83
CA LEU A 114 -12.62 25.58 5.28
C LEU A 114 -11.77 26.36 6.31
N LEU A 115 -12.42 27.08 7.24
CA LEU A 115 -11.75 27.73 8.37
C LEU A 115 -11.14 26.70 9.33
N LEU A 116 -11.88 25.63 9.67
CA LEU A 116 -11.36 24.51 10.48
C LEU A 116 -10.18 23.81 9.80
N LYS A 117 -10.20 23.69 8.47
CA LYS A 117 -9.08 23.16 7.69
C LYS A 117 -7.85 24.07 7.69
N GLY A 118 -7.94 25.28 8.24
CA GLY A 118 -6.81 26.19 8.36
C GLY A 118 -6.61 27.13 7.17
N LEU A 119 -7.53 27.18 6.20
CA LEU A 119 -7.40 28.09 5.06
C LEU A 119 -7.58 29.56 5.49
N SER A 120 -6.81 30.44 4.87
CA SER A 120 -6.98 31.89 4.95
C SER A 120 -8.20 32.36 4.17
N PHE A 121 -8.72 33.56 4.46
CA PHE A 121 -9.87 34.10 3.72
C PHE A 121 -9.62 34.22 2.22
N LYS A 122 -8.38 34.50 1.82
CA LYS A 122 -7.98 34.56 0.41
C LYS A 122 -8.07 33.18 -0.25
N GLU A 123 -7.54 32.13 0.38
CA GLU A 123 -7.62 30.76 -0.15
C GLU A 123 -9.07 30.26 -0.18
N ILE A 124 -9.88 30.60 0.82
CA ILE A 124 -11.31 30.27 0.83
C ILE A 124 -12.05 30.98 -0.32
N ALA A 125 -11.70 32.23 -0.59
CA ALA A 125 -12.26 33.00 -1.69
C ALA A 125 -11.92 32.36 -3.04
N GLU A 126 -10.67 31.92 -3.22
CA GLU A 126 -10.21 31.19 -4.41
C GLU A 126 -10.94 29.85 -4.58
N VAL A 127 -11.02 29.03 -3.53
CA VAL A 127 -11.69 27.72 -3.55
C VAL A 127 -13.18 27.84 -3.86
N ARG A 128 -13.85 28.84 -3.29
CA ARG A 128 -15.30 29.04 -3.49
C ARG A 128 -15.62 29.92 -4.70
N GLN A 129 -14.62 30.42 -5.42
CA GLN A 129 -14.76 31.37 -6.52
C GLN A 129 -15.60 32.61 -6.12
N THR A 130 -15.35 33.14 -4.91
CA THR A 130 -16.05 34.34 -4.38
C THR A 130 -15.06 35.46 -4.06
N LYS A 131 -15.57 36.62 -3.64
CA LYS A 131 -14.72 37.72 -3.16
C LYS A 131 -14.34 37.49 -1.70
N GLU A 132 -13.10 37.82 -1.33
CA GLU A 132 -12.63 37.73 0.06
C GLU A 132 -13.54 38.50 1.03
N LYS A 133 -14.07 39.66 0.62
CA LYS A 133 -15.03 40.43 1.40
C LYS A 133 -16.28 39.62 1.77
N THR A 134 -16.80 38.82 0.84
CA THR A 134 -17.95 37.94 1.05
C THR A 134 -17.61 36.82 2.03
N VAL A 135 -16.43 36.22 1.91
CA VAL A 135 -15.94 35.21 2.86
C VAL A 135 -15.82 35.79 4.27
N ARG A 136 -15.25 37.00 4.40
CA ARG A 136 -15.11 37.68 5.69
C ARG A 136 -16.47 37.96 6.33
N GLN A 137 -17.45 38.42 5.55
CA GLN A 137 -18.81 38.66 6.04
C GLN A 137 -19.49 37.37 6.51
N GLN A 138 -19.32 36.28 5.75
CA GLN A 138 -19.84 34.96 6.13
C GLN A 138 -19.13 34.42 7.38
N ALA A 139 -17.81 34.59 7.50
CA ALA A 139 -17.06 34.21 8.69
C ALA A 139 -17.51 34.99 9.93
N SER A 140 -17.78 36.29 9.82
CA SER A 140 -18.35 37.07 10.93
C SER A 140 -19.72 36.55 11.36
N SER A 141 -20.54 36.11 10.41
CA SER A 141 -21.86 35.51 10.70
C SER A 141 -21.71 34.15 11.39
N VAL A 142 -20.73 33.34 10.96
CA VAL A 142 -20.35 32.06 11.60
C VAL A 142 -19.92 32.29 13.04
N TYR A 143 -19.02 33.25 13.30
CA TYR A 143 -18.55 33.54 14.65
C TYR A 143 -19.67 34.02 15.56
N GLY A 144 -20.56 34.90 15.05
CA GLY A 144 -21.71 35.38 15.82
C GLY A 144 -22.70 34.27 16.17
N LYS A 145 -22.94 33.33 15.25
CA LYS A 145 -23.85 32.19 15.47
C LYS A 145 -23.26 31.10 16.37
N ALA A 146 -21.95 30.93 16.37
CA ALA A 146 -21.23 30.01 17.25
C ALA A 146 -20.89 30.63 18.61
N GLU A 147 -21.24 31.89 18.85
CA GLU A 147 -20.92 32.64 20.08
C GLU A 147 -19.42 32.67 20.42
N VAL A 148 -18.56 32.80 19.39
CA VAL A 148 -17.10 32.84 19.54
C VAL A 148 -16.50 34.15 19.03
N ASP A 149 -15.44 34.62 19.68
CA ASP A 149 -14.83 35.92 19.40
C ASP A 149 -13.98 35.97 18.12
N GLY A 150 -13.72 34.82 17.49
CA GLY A 150 -13.01 34.80 16.21
C GLY A 150 -12.51 33.44 15.79
N ARG A 151 -11.64 33.45 14.75
CA ARG A 151 -11.15 32.25 14.08
C ARG A 151 -10.45 31.27 15.04
N HIS A 152 -9.58 31.78 15.91
CA HIS A 152 -8.80 30.94 16.80
C HIS A 152 -9.69 30.26 17.83
N THR A 153 -10.63 31.01 18.44
CA THR A 153 -11.62 30.47 19.38
C THR A 153 -12.54 29.46 18.71
N PHE A 154 -12.99 29.74 17.48
CA PHE A 154 -13.79 28.80 16.69
C PHE A 154 -13.06 27.47 16.44
N CYS A 155 -11.80 27.52 15.99
CA CYS A 155 -11.00 26.31 15.77
C CYS A 155 -10.68 25.59 17.10
N ALA A 156 -10.41 26.34 18.18
CA ALA A 156 -10.10 25.79 19.49
C ALA A 156 -11.29 25.03 20.08
N TRP A 157 -12.51 25.57 19.94
CA TRP A 157 -13.74 24.92 20.38
C TRP A 157 -13.88 23.50 19.78
N PHE A 158 -13.65 23.35 18.48
CA PHE A 158 -13.67 22.02 17.84
C PHE A 158 -12.50 21.11 18.24
N MET A 159 -11.36 21.68 18.64
CA MET A 159 -10.21 20.89 19.09
C MET A 159 -10.36 20.41 20.52
N GLU A 160 -11.12 21.12 21.37
CA GLU A 160 -11.37 20.73 22.75
C GLU A 160 -12.07 19.36 22.84
N ASP A 161 -13.14 19.17 22.07
CA ASP A 161 -13.87 17.90 22.00
C ASP A 161 -12.98 16.75 21.49
N PHE A 162 -12.09 17.02 20.53
CA PHE A 162 -11.15 16.03 20.01
C PHE A 162 -10.12 15.58 21.05
N ILE A 163 -9.67 16.49 21.92
CA ILE A 163 -8.69 16.17 22.97
C ILE A 163 -9.35 15.43 24.13
N GLN A 164 -10.63 15.72 24.42
CA GLN A 164 -11.36 15.08 25.51
C GLN A 164 -11.68 13.60 25.20
N GLU A 165 -12.14 13.28 23.98
CA GLU A 165 -12.43 11.88 23.59
C GLU A 165 -11.21 10.95 23.71
N HIS A 166 -10.01 11.43 23.36
CA HIS A 166 -8.78 10.62 23.47
C HIS A 166 -8.41 10.26 24.91
N ASN A 167 -8.74 11.13 25.87
CA ASN A 167 -8.37 10.94 27.26
C ASN A 167 -9.24 9.88 27.96
N GLU A 168 -10.49 9.74 27.53
CA GLU A 168 -11.41 8.71 28.05
C GLU A 168 -10.99 7.29 27.62
N ASP A 169 -10.54 7.11 26.38
CA ASP A 169 -10.03 5.82 25.87
C ASP A 169 -8.73 5.38 26.59
N LEU A 170 -7.85 6.32 26.90
CA LEU A 170 -6.64 6.08 27.70
C LEU A 170 -6.97 5.71 29.15
N ALA A 171 -7.94 6.38 29.76
CA ALA A 171 -8.40 6.05 31.10
C ALA A 171 -9.08 4.67 31.16
N ALA A 172 -9.91 4.32 30.16
CA ALA A 172 -10.58 3.03 30.07
C ALA A 172 -9.58 1.87 29.85
N SER A 173 -8.57 2.06 29.00
CA SER A 173 -7.54 1.05 28.76
C SER A 173 -6.59 0.86 29.95
N ALA A 174 -6.25 1.94 30.68
CA ALA A 174 -5.48 1.86 31.92
C ALA A 174 -6.24 1.15 33.05
N ALA A 175 -7.54 1.42 33.20
CA ALA A 175 -8.39 0.76 34.19
C ALA A 175 -8.53 -0.76 33.93
N ASN A 176 -8.62 -1.16 32.66
CA ASN A 176 -8.74 -2.57 32.27
C ASN A 176 -7.41 -3.35 32.37
N GLN A 177 -6.27 -2.66 32.48
CA GLN A 177 -4.95 -3.28 32.75
C GLN A 177 -4.63 -3.38 34.24
N ALA A 178 -5.34 -2.64 35.09
CA ALA A 178 -5.16 -2.63 36.55
C ALA A 178 -6.14 -3.56 37.30
N ALA A 179 -7.05 -4.21 36.59
CA ALA A 179 -8.00 -5.21 37.08
C ALA A 179 -7.58 -6.63 36.67
#